data_AF-A0A2V6SS40-F1
#
_entry.id   AF-A0A2V6SS40-F1
#
_cell.length_a   1.000
_cell.length_b   1.000
_cell.length_c   1.000
_cell.angle_alpha   90.00
_cell.angle_beta   90.00
_cell.angle_gamma   90.00
#
_symmetry.space_group_name_H-M   'P 1'
#
loop_
_entity.id
_entity.type
_entity.pdbx_description
1 polymer ?
#
loop_
_entity_poly.entity_id
_entity_poly.type
_entity_poly.pdbx_seq_one_letter_code
_entity_poly.pdbx_strand_id
1 'polypeptide(L)'
;MVDRGTFSRLERSAVEADLLRRIVLYLLLAVAAVLAALEMTLARVGDPSAKEEAPWISPLRDMDDALAHGDFSTATTARHKADLAALASPSWEGFLAVGDGALRLGEARGARSGIEHEARRAYLSAMVRARNARSLEGTLRVTDAFARLGDRDMVEQGARFARELAGRDDKAIDRVDEFVQRWAGGERSSNVRVQ
;
A
#
# COMPACT_ATOMS: atom_id res chain seq x y z
N MET A 1 24.66 78.92 4.77
CA MET A 1 23.46 78.18 4.33
C MET A 1 23.90 76.76 4.02
N VAL A 2 23.88 75.88 5.02
CA VAL A 2 24.14 74.45 4.86
C VAL A 2 22.96 73.74 5.52
N ASP A 3 22.31 72.93 4.71
CA ASP A 3 21.08 72.21 4.97
C ASP A 3 21.26 71.19 6.11
N ARG A 4 20.66 71.48 7.28
CA ARG A 4 20.62 70.57 8.44
C ARG A 4 19.54 69.48 8.33
N GLY A 5 18.71 69.49 7.27
CA GLY A 5 17.58 68.57 7.13
C GLY A 5 17.90 67.22 6.48
N THR A 6 19.05 67.10 5.81
CA THR A 6 19.39 65.91 5.00
C THR A 6 20.10 64.81 5.78
N PHE A 7 20.91 65.14 6.80
CA PHE A 7 21.64 64.14 7.60
C PHE A 7 20.72 63.26 8.46
N SER A 8 19.68 63.83 9.07
CA SER A 8 18.77 63.10 9.97
C SER A 8 17.83 62.13 9.23
N ARG A 9 17.65 62.31 7.92
CA ARG A 9 16.81 61.45 7.07
C ARG A 9 17.60 60.26 6.53
N LEU A 10 18.90 60.42 6.27
CA LEU A 10 19.79 59.36 5.79
C LEU A 10 20.14 58.35 6.90
N GLU A 11 20.46 58.82 8.11
CA GLU A 11 20.75 57.93 9.24
C GLU A 11 19.53 57.07 9.64
N ARG A 12 18.33 57.65 9.57
CA ARG A 12 17.07 56.94 9.85
C ARG A 12 16.79 55.85 8.82
N SER A 13 17.07 56.11 7.54
CA SER A 13 16.94 55.13 6.45
C SER A 13 17.93 53.96 6.55
N ALA A 14 19.15 54.22 7.03
CA ALA A 14 20.17 53.19 7.21
C ALA A 14 19.85 52.27 8.39
N VAL A 15 19.34 52.82 9.50
CA VAL A 15 18.90 52.05 10.67
C VAL A 15 17.64 51.24 10.36
N GLU A 16 16.69 51.78 9.58
CA GLU A 16 15.50 51.04 9.12
C GLU A 16 15.88 49.89 8.17
N ALA A 17 16.85 50.09 7.28
CA ALA A 17 17.36 49.03 6.41
C ALA A 17 18.09 47.92 7.19
N ASP A 18 18.88 48.27 8.22
CA ASP A 18 19.53 47.28 9.07
C ASP A 18 18.53 46.51 9.95
N LEU A 19 17.49 47.20 10.44
CA LEU A 19 16.40 46.58 11.20
C LEU A 19 15.59 45.61 10.35
N LEU A 20 15.22 46.00 9.13
CA LEU A 20 14.51 45.13 8.18
C LEU A 20 15.36 43.91 7.80
N ARG A 21 16.68 44.11 7.58
CA ARG A 21 17.60 43.00 7.28
C ARG A 21 17.67 42.01 8.44
N ARG A 22 17.74 42.48 9.68
CA ARG A 22 17.74 41.62 10.88
C ARG A 22 16.43 40.86 11.05
N ILE A 23 15.29 41.51 10.85
CA ILE A 23 13.98 40.86 10.92
C ILE A 23 13.87 39.74 9.88
N VAL A 24 14.27 40.00 8.64
CA VAL A 24 14.27 38.98 7.58
C VAL A 24 15.21 37.83 7.92
N LEU A 25 16.41 38.11 8.44
CA LEU A 25 17.34 37.06 8.88
C LEU A 25 16.76 36.19 10.00
N TYR A 26 16.10 36.79 11.00
CA TYR A 26 15.45 36.04 12.07
C TYR A 26 14.29 35.18 11.55
N LEU A 27 13.49 35.69 10.61
CA LEU A 27 12.41 34.92 10.00
C LEU A 27 12.95 33.73 9.18
N LEU A 28 14.01 33.95 8.41
CA LEU A 28 14.66 32.87 7.66
C LEU A 28 15.25 31.80 8.59
N LEU A 29 15.88 32.21 9.70
CA LEU A 29 16.39 31.27 10.71
C LEU A 29 15.26 30.50 11.40
N ALA A 30 14.14 31.15 11.73
CA ALA A 30 12.98 30.50 12.32
C ALA A 30 12.35 29.48 11.35
N VAL A 31 12.21 29.85 10.08
CA VAL A 31 11.73 28.93 9.03
C VAL A 31 12.69 27.75 8.85
N ALA A 32 14.00 28.00 8.80
CA ALA A 32 15.00 26.95 8.71
C ALA A 32 14.96 26.00 9.92
N ALA A 33 14.76 26.53 11.13
CA ALA A 33 14.62 25.73 12.34
C ALA A 33 13.33 24.88 12.33
N VAL A 34 12.21 25.43 11.85
CA VAL A 34 10.95 24.68 11.69
C VAL A 34 11.10 23.58 10.62
N LEU A 35 11.75 23.87 9.50
CA LEU A 35 12.03 22.87 8.46
C LEU A 35 12.94 21.76 8.99
N ALA A 36 14.02 22.10 9.70
CA ALA A 36 14.91 21.11 10.32
C ALA A 36 14.18 20.26 11.37
N ALA A 37 13.28 20.85 12.17
CA ALA A 37 12.46 20.10 13.13
C ALA A 37 11.45 19.18 12.44
N LEU A 38 10.89 19.60 11.30
CA LEU A 38 10.00 18.78 10.47
C LEU A 38 10.74 17.61 9.82
N GLU A 39 11.94 17.85 9.31
CA GLU A 39 12.82 16.79 8.79
C GLU A 39 13.22 15.80 9.89
N MET A 40 13.53 16.30 11.10
CA MET A 40 13.90 15.45 12.23
C MET A 40 12.73 14.63 12.80
N THR A 41 11.48 15.06 12.58
CA THR A 41 10.29 14.24 12.90
C THR A 41 10.01 13.18 11.83
N LEU A 42 10.35 13.45 10.57
CA LEU A 42 10.29 12.45 9.48
C LEU A 42 11.45 11.44 9.54
N ALA A 43 12.64 11.87 9.93
CA ALA A 43 13.84 11.03 10.06
C ALA A 43 13.86 10.16 11.32
N ARG A 44 12.94 10.40 12.28
CA ARG A 44 12.79 9.55 13.48
C ARG A 44 11.96 8.29 13.22
N VAL A 45 11.40 8.15 12.03
CA VAL A 45 10.79 6.90 11.54
C VAL A 45 11.92 5.99 11.06
N GLY A 46 12.44 5.19 11.99
CA GLY A 46 13.08 3.89 11.70
C GLY A 46 14.43 3.92 10.98
N ASP A 47 15.35 3.09 11.43
CA ASP A 47 16.54 2.69 10.68
C ASP A 47 16.12 2.16 9.29
N PRO A 48 16.48 2.83 8.17
CA PRO A 48 16.05 2.42 6.82
C PRO A 48 16.75 1.15 6.31
N SER A 49 17.62 0.52 7.11
CA SER A 49 18.41 -0.65 6.72
C SER A 49 17.79 -1.98 7.13
N ALA A 50 17.00 -2.01 8.21
CA ALA A 50 16.13 -3.14 8.47
C ALA A 50 14.87 -2.96 7.62
N LYS A 51 14.66 -3.80 6.61
CA LYS A 51 13.33 -3.91 6.00
C LYS A 51 12.37 -4.29 7.13
N GLU A 52 11.69 -3.30 7.71
CA GLU A 52 10.66 -3.54 8.71
C GLU A 52 9.67 -4.52 8.10
N GLU A 53 9.50 -5.66 8.76
CA GLU A 53 8.57 -6.69 8.34
C GLU A 53 7.18 -6.06 8.22
N ALA A 54 6.48 -6.30 7.11
CA ALA A 54 5.20 -5.65 6.89
C ALA A 54 4.22 -5.97 8.04
N PRO A 55 3.44 -4.98 8.52
CA PRO A 55 2.79 -5.04 9.82
C PRO A 55 1.70 -6.12 9.95
N TRP A 56 1.18 -6.64 8.83
CA TRP A 56 0.23 -7.75 8.81
C TRP A 56 0.90 -9.14 8.85
N ILE A 57 2.22 -9.24 8.63
CA ILE A 57 2.90 -10.54 8.54
C ILE A 57 2.97 -11.22 9.90
N SER A 58 3.38 -10.53 10.96
CA SER A 58 3.46 -11.13 12.30
C SER A 58 2.09 -11.67 12.77
N PRO A 59 0.98 -10.90 12.68
CA PRO A 59 -0.34 -11.44 13.01
C PRO A 59 -0.79 -12.63 12.15
N LEU A 60 -0.40 -12.70 10.87
CA LEU A 60 -0.71 -13.86 10.02
C LEU A 60 0.12 -15.09 10.41
N ARG A 61 1.37 -14.91 10.84
CA ARG A 61 2.19 -15.98 11.39
C ARG A 61 1.59 -16.53 12.69
N ASP A 62 1.18 -15.66 13.60
CA ASP A 62 0.48 -16.04 14.83
C ASP A 62 -0.82 -16.82 14.53
N MET A 63 -1.54 -16.42 13.47
CA MET A 63 -2.71 -17.15 12.99
C MET A 63 -2.34 -18.55 12.51
N ASP A 64 -1.33 -18.67 11.66
CA ASP A 64 -0.89 -19.96 11.11
C ASP A 64 -0.37 -20.90 12.22
N ASP A 65 0.34 -20.36 13.22
CA ASP A 65 0.78 -21.10 14.40
C ASP A 65 -0.42 -21.59 15.24
N ALA A 66 -1.42 -20.74 15.48
CA ALA A 66 -2.63 -21.13 16.20
C ALA A 66 -3.43 -22.19 15.44
N LEU A 67 -3.52 -22.09 14.10
CA LEU A 67 -4.15 -23.11 13.26
C LEU A 67 -3.44 -24.46 13.36
N ALA A 68 -2.10 -24.48 13.41
CA ALA A 68 -1.33 -25.72 13.57
C ALA A 68 -1.63 -26.44 14.90
N HIS A 69 -2.05 -25.70 15.93
CA HIS A 69 -2.43 -26.25 17.24
C HIS A 69 -3.95 -26.48 17.40
N GLY A 70 -4.74 -26.23 16.36
CA GLY A 70 -6.20 -26.33 16.43
C GLY A 70 -6.88 -25.23 17.25
N ASP A 71 -6.16 -24.16 17.61
CA ASP A 71 -6.71 -23.03 18.36
C ASP A 71 -7.37 -22.02 17.41
N PHE A 72 -8.60 -22.35 17.02
CA PHE A 72 -9.37 -21.52 16.10
C PHE A 72 -9.76 -20.14 16.66
N SER A 73 -9.79 -19.98 17.99
CA SER A 73 -10.15 -18.71 18.63
C SER A 73 -8.99 -17.72 18.54
N THR A 74 -7.79 -18.19 18.88
CA THR A 74 -6.55 -17.42 18.71
C THR A 74 -6.29 -17.15 17.24
N ALA A 75 -6.49 -18.12 16.35
CA ALA A 75 -6.35 -17.89 14.91
C ALA A 75 -7.29 -16.79 14.38
N THR A 76 -8.56 -16.77 14.83
CA THR A 76 -9.51 -15.72 14.42
C THR A 76 -9.07 -14.35 14.92
N THR A 77 -8.61 -14.28 16.16
CA THR A 77 -8.12 -13.03 16.78
C THR A 77 -6.88 -12.51 16.06
N ALA A 78 -5.93 -13.39 15.76
CA ALA A 78 -4.71 -13.06 15.02
C ALA A 78 -5.02 -12.59 13.59
N ARG A 79 -5.95 -13.25 12.90
CA ARG A 79 -6.44 -12.80 11.59
C ARG A 79 -7.07 -11.41 11.64
N HIS A 80 -7.88 -11.12 12.67
CA HIS A 80 -8.48 -9.80 12.82
C HIS A 80 -7.40 -8.71 13.03
N LYS A 81 -6.35 -9.00 13.80
CA LYS A 81 -5.19 -8.10 13.93
C LYS A 81 -4.50 -7.87 12.59
N ALA A 82 -4.36 -8.91 11.76
CA ALA A 82 -3.81 -8.77 10.40
C ALA A 82 -4.66 -7.84 9.53
N ASP A 83 -6.00 -7.96 9.59
CA ASP A 83 -6.93 -7.09 8.85
C ASP A 83 -6.80 -5.63 9.27
N LEU A 84 -6.73 -5.36 10.58
CA LEU A 84 -6.49 -4.02 11.11
C LEU A 84 -5.14 -3.44 10.68
N ALA A 85 -4.09 -4.26 10.67
CA ALA A 85 -2.76 -3.86 10.21
C ALA A 85 -2.74 -3.57 8.70
N ALA A 86 -3.43 -4.37 7.89
CA ALA A 86 -3.57 -4.15 6.45
C ALA A 86 -4.39 -2.88 6.15
N LEU A 87 -5.46 -2.61 6.92
CA LEU A 87 -6.26 -1.38 6.82
C LEU A 87 -5.43 -0.12 7.05
N ALA A 88 -4.51 -0.16 8.00
CA ALA A 88 -3.61 0.95 8.32
C ALA A 88 -2.51 1.19 7.26
N SER A 89 -2.26 0.22 6.37
CA SER A 89 -1.26 0.33 5.30
C SER A 89 -1.90 0.85 4.00
N PRO A 90 -1.19 1.63 3.16
CA PRO A 90 -1.63 1.93 1.79
C PRO A 90 -1.49 0.75 0.80
N SER A 91 -0.78 -0.32 1.20
CA SER A 91 -0.38 -1.44 0.32
C SER A 91 -1.53 -2.34 -0.15
N TRP A 92 -1.40 -2.93 -1.34
CA TRP A 92 -2.33 -3.95 -1.83
C TRP A 92 -1.99 -5.34 -1.27
N GLU A 93 -0.72 -5.55 -0.95
CA GLU A 93 -0.13 -6.78 -0.43
C GLU A 93 -0.79 -7.22 0.88
N GLY A 94 -1.09 -6.26 1.78
CA GLY A 94 -1.76 -6.56 3.05
C GLY A 94 -3.14 -7.17 2.84
N PHE A 95 -3.94 -6.60 1.95
CA PHE A 95 -5.28 -7.13 1.66
C PHE A 95 -5.24 -8.46 0.91
N LEU A 96 -4.26 -8.66 0.01
CA LEU A 96 -4.05 -9.96 -0.62
C LEU A 96 -3.73 -11.02 0.44
N ALA A 97 -2.79 -10.73 1.34
CA ALA A 97 -2.36 -11.65 2.40
C ALA A 97 -3.49 -11.96 3.41
N VAL A 98 -4.29 -10.97 3.78
CA VAL A 98 -5.46 -11.15 4.66
C VAL A 98 -6.54 -12.00 3.98
N GLY A 99 -6.79 -11.81 2.68
CA GLY A 99 -7.70 -12.66 1.91
C GLY A 99 -7.23 -14.12 1.86
N ASP A 100 -5.94 -14.34 1.59
CA ASP A 100 -5.34 -15.67 1.63
C ASP A 100 -5.42 -16.28 3.05
N GLY A 101 -5.24 -15.47 4.10
CA GLY A 101 -5.38 -15.90 5.49
C GLY A 101 -6.80 -16.28 5.87
N ALA A 102 -7.81 -15.58 5.33
CA ALA A 102 -9.21 -15.95 5.49
C ALA A 102 -9.45 -17.36 4.94
N LEU A 103 -9.00 -17.64 3.71
CA LEU A 103 -9.15 -18.95 3.09
C LEU A 103 -8.51 -20.08 3.92
N ARG A 104 -7.28 -19.88 4.41
CA ARG A 104 -6.61 -20.87 5.28
C ARG A 104 -7.42 -21.17 6.56
N LEU A 105 -7.97 -20.14 7.20
CA LEU A 105 -8.84 -20.31 8.36
C LEU A 105 -10.14 -21.07 8.03
N GLY A 106 -10.76 -20.78 6.89
CA GLY A 106 -11.98 -21.47 6.45
C GLY A 106 -11.74 -22.93 6.10
N GLU A 107 -10.62 -23.23 5.44
CA GLU A 107 -10.20 -24.60 5.13
C GLU A 107 -9.94 -25.42 6.40
N ALA A 108 -9.21 -24.86 7.36
CA ALA A 108 -8.94 -25.52 8.64
C ALA A 108 -10.21 -25.81 9.45
N ARG A 109 -11.28 -25.02 9.27
CA ARG A 109 -12.58 -25.23 9.92
C ARG A 109 -13.55 -26.12 9.13
N GLY A 110 -13.22 -26.50 7.90
CA GLY A 110 -14.15 -27.19 7.01
C GLY A 110 -15.38 -26.35 6.61
N ALA A 111 -15.31 -25.02 6.74
CA ALA A 111 -16.43 -24.10 6.55
C ALA A 111 -16.14 -23.11 5.40
N ARG A 112 -16.19 -23.59 4.16
CA ARG A 112 -15.73 -22.85 2.97
C ARG A 112 -16.64 -21.67 2.57
N SER A 113 -17.95 -21.87 2.52
CA SER A 113 -18.88 -20.91 1.89
C SER A 113 -18.95 -19.54 2.60
N GLY A 114 -18.85 -19.50 3.93
CA GLY A 114 -18.89 -18.24 4.69
C GLY A 114 -17.61 -17.40 4.56
N ILE A 115 -16.48 -18.06 4.35
CA ILE A 115 -15.14 -17.44 4.34
C ILE A 115 -14.74 -16.92 2.96
N GLU A 116 -15.25 -17.52 1.88
CA GLU A 116 -15.01 -17.05 0.50
C GLU A 116 -15.51 -15.61 0.29
N HIS A 117 -16.63 -15.22 0.90
CA HIS A 117 -17.11 -13.83 0.85
C HIS A 117 -16.13 -12.84 1.47
N GLU A 118 -15.47 -13.25 2.56
CA GLU A 118 -14.52 -12.41 3.26
C GLU A 118 -13.21 -12.27 2.47
N ALA A 119 -12.73 -13.37 1.90
CA ALA A 119 -11.59 -13.37 0.99
C ALA A 119 -11.87 -12.50 -0.24
N ARG A 120 -13.04 -12.63 -0.86
CA ARG A 120 -13.47 -11.80 -1.99
C ARG A 120 -13.46 -10.32 -1.64
N ARG A 121 -13.96 -9.93 -0.45
CA ARG A 121 -13.93 -8.54 0.02
C ARG A 121 -12.50 -8.01 0.15
N ALA A 122 -11.61 -8.82 0.72
CA ALA A 122 -10.20 -8.45 0.86
C ALA A 122 -9.53 -8.28 -0.51
N TYR A 123 -9.75 -9.21 -1.45
CA TYR A 123 -9.21 -9.12 -2.80
C TYR A 123 -9.74 -7.91 -3.59
N LEU A 124 -10.99 -7.51 -3.40
CA LEU A 124 -11.50 -6.27 -3.99
C LEU A 124 -10.74 -5.04 -3.48
N SER A 125 -10.51 -4.95 -2.16
CA SER A 125 -9.67 -3.90 -1.57
C SER A 125 -8.24 -3.93 -2.12
N ALA A 126 -7.65 -5.13 -2.28
CA ALA A 126 -6.34 -5.30 -2.87
C ALA A 126 -6.30 -4.81 -4.33
N MET A 127 -7.31 -5.14 -5.14
CA MET A 127 -7.39 -4.74 -6.55
C MET A 127 -7.49 -3.21 -6.69
N VAL A 128 -8.31 -2.55 -5.87
CA VAL A 128 -8.43 -1.09 -5.86
C VAL A 128 -7.09 -0.44 -5.54
N ARG A 129 -6.38 -0.94 -4.53
CA ARG A 129 -5.07 -0.41 -4.13
C ARG A 129 -3.98 -0.68 -5.17
N ALA A 130 -3.96 -1.87 -5.77
CA ALA A 130 -3.04 -2.22 -6.84
C ALA A 130 -3.23 -1.31 -8.06
N ARG A 131 -4.49 -1.04 -8.42
CA ARG A 131 -4.84 -0.10 -9.49
C ARG A 131 -4.41 1.32 -9.18
N ASN A 132 -4.67 1.81 -7.97
CA ASN A 132 -4.24 3.15 -7.52
C ASN A 132 -2.72 3.30 -7.54
N ALA A 133 -2.00 2.25 -7.17
CA ALA A 133 -0.54 2.18 -7.25
C ALA A 133 0.00 1.95 -8.68
N ARG A 134 -0.89 1.77 -9.68
CA ARG A 134 -0.56 1.35 -11.05
C ARG A 134 0.36 0.12 -11.09
N SER A 135 0.16 -0.81 -10.16
CA SER A 135 0.99 -2.00 -10.00
C SER A 135 0.48 -3.13 -10.88
N LEU A 136 1.16 -3.38 -12.01
CA LEU A 136 0.87 -4.52 -12.87
C LEU A 136 1.00 -5.85 -12.11
N GLU A 137 2.04 -5.99 -11.28
CA GLU A 137 2.22 -7.17 -10.44
C GLU A 137 1.05 -7.36 -9.47
N GLY A 138 0.66 -6.29 -8.76
CA GLY A 138 -0.45 -6.31 -7.84
C GLY A 138 -1.75 -6.71 -8.53
N THR A 139 -2.03 -6.14 -9.70
CA THR A 139 -3.20 -6.52 -10.52
C THR A 139 -3.15 -8.01 -10.83
N LEU A 140 -2.07 -8.52 -11.43
CA LEU A 140 -1.96 -9.94 -11.82
C LEU A 140 -2.09 -10.89 -10.62
N ARG A 141 -1.45 -10.57 -9.49
CA ARG A 141 -1.50 -11.42 -8.28
C ARG A 141 -2.89 -11.46 -7.65
N VAL A 142 -3.59 -10.32 -7.62
CA VAL A 142 -4.97 -10.28 -7.11
C VAL A 142 -5.94 -10.93 -8.09
N THR A 143 -5.73 -10.79 -9.40
CA THR A 143 -6.49 -11.52 -10.43
C THR A 143 -6.33 -13.03 -10.29
N ASP A 144 -5.11 -13.52 -10.02
CA ASP A 144 -4.87 -14.93 -9.71
C ASP A 144 -5.65 -15.39 -8.47
N ALA A 145 -5.72 -14.54 -7.44
CA ALA A 145 -6.48 -14.84 -6.24
C ALA A 145 -7.99 -14.97 -6.49
N PHE A 146 -8.57 -14.10 -7.33
CA PHE A 146 -9.96 -14.27 -7.80
C PHE A 146 -10.15 -15.52 -8.65
N ALA A 147 -9.16 -15.89 -9.48
CA ALA A 147 -9.21 -17.13 -10.26
C ALA A 147 -9.29 -18.37 -9.36
N ARG A 148 -8.57 -18.38 -8.23
CA ARG A 148 -8.64 -19.46 -7.23
C ARG A 148 -10.02 -19.57 -6.55
N LEU A 149 -10.77 -18.46 -6.47
CA LEU A 149 -12.16 -18.46 -6.01
C LEU A 149 -13.19 -18.83 -7.10
N GLY A 150 -12.76 -18.94 -8.36
CA GLY A 150 -13.66 -19.15 -9.49
C GLY A 150 -14.41 -17.90 -9.94
N ASP A 151 -14.03 -16.69 -9.50
CA ASP A 151 -14.66 -15.43 -9.91
C ASP A 151 -14.22 -15.01 -11.32
N ARG A 152 -14.81 -15.65 -12.33
CA ARG A 152 -14.49 -15.40 -13.75
C ARG A 152 -14.60 -13.94 -14.15
N ASP A 153 -15.67 -13.26 -13.74
CA ASP A 153 -15.90 -11.85 -14.07
C ASP A 153 -14.76 -10.96 -13.55
N MET A 154 -14.25 -11.26 -12.34
CA MET A 154 -13.13 -10.52 -11.76
C MET A 154 -11.80 -10.87 -12.44
N VAL A 155 -11.63 -12.10 -12.94
CA VAL A 155 -10.47 -12.49 -13.72
C VAL A 155 -10.42 -11.72 -15.05
N GLU A 156 -11.55 -11.65 -15.76
CA GLU A 156 -11.64 -10.91 -17.01
C GLU A 156 -11.38 -9.41 -16.82
N GLN A 157 -11.97 -8.81 -15.80
CA GLN A 157 -11.74 -7.39 -15.48
C GLN A 157 -10.28 -7.13 -15.09
N GLY A 158 -9.69 -8.00 -14.26
CA GLY A 158 -8.28 -7.90 -13.87
C GLY A 158 -7.35 -7.99 -15.07
N ALA A 159 -7.61 -8.91 -16.02
CA ALA A 159 -6.85 -9.02 -17.26
C ALA A 159 -6.96 -7.76 -18.13
N ARG A 160 -8.13 -7.11 -18.21
CA ARG A 160 -8.28 -5.82 -18.92
C ARG A 160 -7.43 -4.72 -18.29
N PHE A 161 -7.48 -4.57 -16.97
CA PHE A 161 -6.64 -3.59 -16.27
C PHE A 161 -5.14 -3.89 -16.42
N ALA A 162 -4.75 -5.15 -16.39
CA ALA A 162 -3.35 -5.54 -16.59
C ALA A 162 -2.86 -5.15 -18.00
N ARG A 163 -3.68 -5.35 -19.04
CA ARG A 163 -3.36 -4.88 -20.41
C ARG A 163 -3.26 -3.36 -20.50
N GLU A 164 -4.17 -2.63 -19.85
CA GLU A 164 -4.11 -1.17 -19.78
C GLU A 164 -2.82 -0.67 -19.10
N LEU A 165 -2.37 -1.36 -18.04
CA LEU A 165 -1.13 -1.04 -17.34
C LEU A 165 0.12 -1.41 -18.15
N ALA A 166 0.09 -2.51 -18.89
CA ALA A 166 1.20 -2.93 -19.75
C ALA A 166 1.44 -1.94 -20.91
N GLY A 167 0.38 -1.33 -21.43
CA GLY A 167 0.50 -0.30 -22.47
C GLY A 167 1.20 -0.82 -23.73
N ARG A 168 2.39 -0.30 -24.03
CA ARG A 168 3.24 -0.72 -25.17
C ARG A 168 4.54 -1.39 -24.74
N ASP A 169 4.67 -1.77 -23.47
CA ASP A 169 5.83 -2.50 -22.98
C ASP A 169 5.68 -3.98 -23.34
N ASP A 170 6.45 -4.45 -24.33
CA ASP A 170 6.40 -5.83 -24.81
C ASP A 170 6.57 -6.86 -23.69
N LYS A 171 7.48 -6.62 -22.74
CA LYS A 171 7.68 -7.56 -21.61
C LYS A 171 6.48 -7.59 -20.68
N ALA A 172 5.85 -6.43 -20.46
CA ALA A 172 4.64 -6.36 -19.66
C ALA A 172 3.47 -7.04 -20.37
N ILE A 173 3.35 -6.88 -21.70
CA ILE A 173 2.36 -7.55 -22.54
C ILE A 173 2.54 -9.07 -22.47
N ASP A 174 3.76 -9.57 -22.67
CA ASP A 174 4.08 -11.00 -22.58
C ASP A 174 3.66 -11.59 -21.24
N ARG A 175 3.94 -10.90 -20.13
CA ARG A 175 3.52 -11.33 -18.78
C ARG A 175 2.00 -11.42 -18.63
N VAL A 176 1.25 -10.49 -19.22
CA VAL A 176 -0.21 -10.51 -19.19
C VAL A 176 -0.75 -11.65 -20.05
N ASP A 177 -0.16 -11.88 -21.21
CA ASP A 177 -0.57 -12.95 -22.12
C ASP A 177 -0.27 -14.34 -21.54
N GLU A 178 0.90 -14.54 -20.93
CA GLU A 178 1.23 -15.74 -20.16
C GLU A 178 0.22 -15.99 -19.04
N PHE A 179 -0.21 -14.93 -18.34
CA PHE A 179 -1.24 -15.03 -17.31
C PHE A 179 -2.57 -15.52 -17.89
N VAL A 180 -3.04 -14.90 -18.96
CA VAL A 180 -4.32 -15.24 -19.61
C VAL A 180 -4.30 -16.66 -20.18
N GLN A 181 -3.19 -17.07 -20.80
CA GLN A 181 -3.03 -18.41 -21.35
C GLN A 181 -3.07 -19.48 -20.26
N ARG A 182 -2.37 -19.26 -19.14
CA ARG A 182 -2.37 -20.17 -17.99
C ARG A 182 -3.77 -20.36 -17.43
N TRP A 183 -4.50 -19.26 -17.25
CA TRP A 183 -5.88 -19.30 -16.74
C TRP A 183 -6.82 -20.03 -17.70
N ALA A 184 -6.80 -19.69 -19.00
CA ALA A 184 -7.63 -20.36 -20.01
C ALA A 184 -7.31 -21.86 -20.15
N GLY A 185 -6.04 -22.26 -19.96
CA GLY A 185 -5.64 -23.67 -19.92
C GLY A 185 -6.15 -24.41 -18.68
N GLY A 186 -6.18 -23.74 -17.53
CA GLY A 186 -6.74 -24.25 -16.29
C GLY A 186 -8.25 -24.51 -16.37
N GLU A 187 -9.00 -23.58 -16.96
CA GLU A 187 -10.46 -23.75 -17.15
C GLU A 187 -10.82 -24.95 -18.02
N ARG A 188 -10.07 -25.17 -19.10
CA ARG A 188 -10.30 -26.34 -19.97
C ARG A 188 -10.05 -27.66 -19.25
N SER A 189 -9.07 -27.68 -18.33
CA SER A 189 -8.71 -28.88 -17.57
C SER A 189 -9.68 -29.17 -16.41
N SER A 190 -10.33 -28.15 -15.85
CA SER A 190 -11.36 -28.33 -14.82
C SER A 190 -12.69 -28.78 -15.41
N ASN A 191 -13.07 -28.29 -16.60
CA ASN A 191 -14.34 -28.64 -17.25
C ASN A 191 -14.41 -30.10 -17.75
N VAL A 192 -13.26 -30.71 -18.11
CA VAL A 192 -13.18 -32.12 -18.52
C VAL A 192 -13.37 -33.09 -17.33
N ARG A 193 -13.20 -32.63 -16.09
CA ARG A 193 -13.27 -33.47 -14.89
C ARG A 193 -14.68 -33.58 -14.28
N VAL A 194 -15.68 -32.96 -14.90
CA VAL A 194 -17.07 -32.87 -14.41
C VAL A 194 -18.07 -33.55 -15.38
N GLN A 195 -17.60 -34.44 -16.25
CA GLN A 195 -18.46 -35.30 -17.08
C GLN A 195 -18.39 -36.76 -16.64
#